data_AF-A0A382F8G9-F1
#
_entry.id   AF-A0A382F8G9-F1
#
_cell.length_a   1.000
_cell.length_b   1.000
_cell.length_c   1.000
_cell.angle_alpha   90.00
_cell.angle_beta   90.00
_cell.angle_gamma   90.00
#
_symmetry.space_group_name_H-M   'P 1'
#
loop_
_entity.id
_entity.type
_entity.pdbx_description
1 polymer ?
#
loop_
_entity_poly.entity_id
_entity_poly.type
_entity_poly.pdbx_seq_one_letter_code
_entity_poly.pdbx_strand_id
1 'polypeptide(L)'
;MSDEEEMASEIPDFIKKYIPGITRGLSWAKYSREKAKGTEIKFDAYNEAKKTGLHDAAQASLNKSEVSFDEKKAEMWGKAEELTEIAKEIAARINSQESKEKRDVILNLAKNAARDAGLQGAIAAGWEKGWNEGIASSD
;
A
#
# COMPACT_ATOMS: atom_id res chain seq x y z
N MET A 1 -14.11 -15.43 7.40
CA MET A 1 -13.13 -15.95 8.38
C MET A 1 -11.76 -15.48 7.91
N SER A 2 -10.87 -15.15 8.83
CA SER A 2 -9.50 -14.75 8.45
C SER A 2 -8.65 -15.98 8.10
N ASP A 3 -7.68 -15.86 7.19
CA ASP A 3 -6.75 -16.96 6.82
C ASP A 3 -6.03 -17.58 8.04
N GLU A 4 -5.95 -16.84 9.15
CA GLU A 4 -5.43 -17.32 10.44
C GLU A 4 -6.41 -18.24 11.14
N GLU A 5 -7.71 -17.92 11.11
CA GLU A 5 -8.77 -18.78 11.66
C GLU A 5 -8.86 -20.09 10.88
N GLU A 6 -8.68 -20.06 9.56
CA GLU A 6 -8.62 -21.27 8.73
C GLU A 6 -7.44 -22.16 9.10
N MET A 7 -6.20 -21.66 9.08
CA MET A 7 -5.04 -22.49 9.42
C MET A 7 -4.97 -22.85 10.91
N ALA A 8 -5.46 -21.98 11.79
CA ALA A 8 -5.59 -22.31 13.21
C ALA A 8 -6.68 -23.36 13.42
N SER A 9 -7.77 -23.39 12.64
CA SER A 9 -8.84 -24.37 12.81
C SER A 9 -8.38 -25.82 12.63
N GLU A 10 -7.32 -26.05 11.84
CA GLU A 10 -6.71 -27.36 11.62
C GLU A 10 -5.82 -27.83 12.79
N ILE A 11 -5.44 -26.92 13.70
CA ILE A 11 -4.56 -27.20 14.84
C ILE A 11 -5.42 -27.45 16.09
N PRO A 12 -5.21 -28.55 16.83
CA PRO A 12 -5.93 -28.80 18.09
C PRO A 12 -5.71 -27.70 19.13
N ASP A 13 -6.75 -27.34 19.88
CA ASP A 13 -6.71 -26.22 20.84
C ASP A 13 -5.70 -26.41 21.98
N PHE A 14 -5.43 -27.66 22.38
CA PHE A 14 -4.39 -27.93 23.38
C PHE A 14 -2.99 -27.56 22.87
N ILE A 15 -2.70 -27.77 21.58
CA ILE A 15 -1.41 -27.40 20.98
C ILE A 15 -1.26 -25.88 20.93
N LYS A 16 -2.33 -25.16 20.56
CA LYS A 16 -2.34 -23.68 20.59
C LYS A 16 -2.14 -23.13 22.00
N LYS A 17 -2.70 -23.81 23.01
CA LYS A 17 -2.64 -23.41 24.42
C LYS A 17 -1.25 -23.64 25.04
N TYR A 18 -0.58 -24.75 24.72
CA TYR A 18 0.64 -25.17 25.40
C TYR A 18 1.93 -24.95 24.59
N ILE A 19 1.84 -24.63 23.29
CA ILE A 19 3.02 -24.40 22.44
C ILE A 19 2.95 -22.98 21.81
N PRO A 20 3.40 -21.95 22.55
CA PRO A 20 3.38 -20.55 22.07
C PRO A 20 4.17 -20.30 20.78
N GLY A 21 5.13 -21.18 20.46
CA GLY A 21 5.95 -21.10 19.25
C GLY A 21 5.14 -21.31 17.96
N ILE A 22 4.12 -22.17 17.99
CA ILE A 22 3.26 -22.44 16.83
C ILE A 22 2.41 -21.23 16.50
N THR A 23 1.81 -20.59 17.52
CA THR A 23 1.02 -19.37 17.36
C THR A 23 1.85 -18.22 16.79
N ARG A 24 3.09 -18.03 17.26
CA ARG A 24 4.02 -17.04 16.68
C ARG A 24 4.38 -17.34 15.23
N GLY A 25 4.64 -18.61 14.89
CA GLY A 25 4.95 -19.03 13.52
C GLY A 25 3.80 -18.75 12.55
N LEU A 26 2.55 -19.02 12.96
CA LEU A 26 1.36 -18.73 12.18
C LEU A 26 1.18 -17.23 11.92
N SER A 27 1.37 -16.39 12.95
CA SER A 27 1.29 -14.93 12.79
C SER A 27 2.37 -14.40 11.82
N TRP A 28 3.59 -14.96 11.85
CA TRP A 28 4.66 -14.61 10.90
C TRP A 28 4.34 -15.05 9.47
N ALA A 29 3.81 -16.25 9.28
CA ALA A 29 3.40 -16.76 7.97
C ALA A 29 2.27 -15.91 7.36
N LYS A 30 1.30 -15.48 8.18
CA LYS A 30 0.24 -14.55 7.77
C LYS A 30 0.83 -13.20 7.36
N TYR A 31 1.67 -12.60 8.21
CA TYR A 31 2.31 -11.32 7.93
C TYR A 31 3.11 -11.36 6.61
N SER A 32 3.89 -12.43 6.38
CA SER A 32 4.66 -12.60 5.16
C SER A 32 3.76 -12.66 3.91
N ARG A 33 2.65 -13.42 3.96
CA ARG A 33 1.68 -13.48 2.87
C ARG A 33 0.98 -12.15 2.62
N GLU A 34 0.51 -11.48 3.66
CA GLU A 34 -0.11 -10.17 3.54
C GLU A 34 0.84 -9.13 2.93
N LYS A 35 2.14 -9.21 3.28
CA LYS A 35 3.17 -8.36 2.68
C LYS A 35 3.40 -8.69 1.22
N ALA A 36 3.47 -9.97 0.85
CA ALA A 36 3.60 -10.39 -0.54
C ALA A 36 2.43 -9.89 -1.40
N LYS A 37 1.17 -10.12 -0.97
CA LYS A 37 -0.03 -9.60 -1.64
C LYS A 37 0.00 -8.08 -1.78
N GLY A 38 0.40 -7.37 -0.71
CA GLY A 38 0.49 -5.91 -0.73
C GLY A 38 1.57 -5.38 -1.69
N THR A 39 2.67 -6.11 -1.87
CA THR A 39 3.70 -5.77 -2.86
C THR A 39 3.20 -6.00 -4.29
N GLU A 40 2.50 -7.11 -4.53
CA GLU A 40 1.92 -7.44 -5.83
C GLU A 40 0.92 -6.36 -6.29
N ILE A 41 -0.03 -5.97 -5.43
CA ILE A 41 -0.99 -4.89 -5.73
C ILE A 41 -0.28 -3.58 -6.09
N LYS A 42 0.77 -3.22 -5.35
CA LYS A 42 1.54 -1.99 -5.63
C LYS A 42 2.32 -2.09 -6.93
N PHE A 43 2.86 -3.26 -7.24
CA PHE A 43 3.58 -3.51 -8.49
C PHE A 43 2.63 -3.38 -9.69
N ASP A 44 1.43 -3.94 -9.61
CA ASP A 44 0.42 -3.82 -10.66
C ASP A 44 -0.02 -2.37 -10.85
N ALA A 45 -0.33 -1.67 -9.76
CA ALA A 45 -0.70 -0.26 -9.80
C ALA A 45 0.42 0.63 -10.37
N TYR A 46 1.68 0.34 -10.03
CA TYR A 46 2.84 1.01 -10.60
C TYR A 46 2.91 0.82 -12.12
N ASN A 47 2.76 -0.42 -12.59
CA ASN A 47 2.85 -0.74 -14.02
C ASN A 47 1.69 -0.15 -14.81
N GLU A 48 0.48 -0.15 -14.25
CA GLU A 48 -0.69 0.48 -14.85
C GLU A 48 -0.51 1.99 -14.94
N ALA A 49 -0.13 2.64 -13.84
CA ALA A 49 0.15 4.06 -13.81
C ALA A 49 1.28 4.46 -14.77
N LYS A 50 2.31 3.61 -14.91
CA LYS A 50 3.38 3.79 -15.89
C LYS A 50 2.85 3.82 -17.33
N LYS A 51 1.94 2.92 -17.70
CA LYS A 51 1.30 2.95 -19.03
C LYS A 51 0.52 4.25 -19.24
N THR A 52 -0.20 4.71 -18.22
CA THR A 52 -0.92 5.98 -18.26
C THR A 52 0.04 7.16 -18.43
N GLY A 53 1.16 7.19 -17.70
CA GLY A 53 2.19 8.21 -17.85
C GLY A 53 2.77 8.28 -19.26
N LEU A 54 3.05 7.11 -19.87
CA LEU A 54 3.50 7.03 -21.26
C LEU A 54 2.47 7.62 -22.23
N HIS A 55 1.19 7.25 -22.06
CA HIS A 55 0.11 7.77 -22.90
C HIS A 55 -0.04 9.29 -22.74
N ASP A 56 -0.03 9.79 -21.52
CA ASP A 56 -0.16 11.22 -21.23
C ASP A 56 0.99 12.03 -21.84
N ALA A 57 2.24 11.54 -21.73
CA ALA A 57 3.40 12.15 -22.36
C ALA A 57 3.24 12.19 -23.90
N ALA A 58 2.80 11.10 -24.52
CA ALA A 58 2.55 11.08 -25.96
C ALA A 58 1.48 12.09 -26.40
N GLN A 59 0.41 12.28 -25.61
CA GLN A 59 -0.60 13.30 -25.89
C GLN A 59 -0.06 14.72 -25.73
N ALA A 60 0.78 14.96 -24.72
CA ALA A 60 1.44 16.24 -24.51
C ALA A 60 2.39 16.58 -25.67
N SER A 61 3.21 15.62 -26.12
CA SER A 61 4.10 15.79 -27.29
C SER A 61 3.34 16.09 -28.59
N LEU A 62 2.10 15.60 -28.72
CA LEU A 62 1.22 15.89 -29.85
C LEU A 62 0.47 17.24 -29.72
N ASN A 63 0.76 18.04 -28.69
CA ASN A 63 0.01 19.25 -28.31
C ASN A 63 -1.50 19.02 -28.16
N LYS A 64 -1.90 17.79 -27.83
CA LYS A 64 -3.31 17.39 -27.63
C LYS A 64 -3.74 17.50 -26.17
N SER A 65 -2.82 17.87 -25.28
CA SER A 65 -3.02 17.91 -23.84
C SER A 65 -2.27 19.08 -23.23
N GLU A 66 -2.95 19.89 -22.42
CA GLU A 66 -2.37 20.92 -21.55
C GLU A 66 -1.86 20.36 -20.21
N VAL A 67 -1.76 19.04 -20.07
CA VAL A 67 -1.31 18.43 -18.81
C VAL A 67 0.11 18.91 -18.50
N SER A 68 0.20 19.81 -17.52
CA SER A 68 1.47 20.24 -16.93
C SER A 68 2.01 19.08 -16.10
N PHE A 69 3.17 18.56 -16.51
CA PHE A 69 3.86 17.47 -15.83
C PHE A 69 4.02 17.76 -14.33
N ASP A 70 4.47 18.97 -14.00
CA ASP A 70 4.76 19.38 -12.63
C ASP A 70 3.49 19.45 -11.77
N GLU A 71 2.37 19.95 -12.32
CA GLU A 71 1.11 20.04 -11.60
C GLU A 71 0.57 18.64 -11.27
N LYS A 72 0.54 17.75 -12.26
CA LYS A 72 0.01 16.39 -12.09
C LYS A 72 0.91 15.54 -11.20
N LYS A 73 2.23 15.70 -11.33
CA LYS A 73 3.22 15.10 -10.42
C LYS A 73 2.98 15.58 -8.99
N ALA A 74 2.86 16.88 -8.78
CA ALA A 74 2.62 17.46 -7.46
C ALA A 74 1.29 16.99 -6.86
N GLU A 75 0.24 16.89 -7.65
CA GLU A 75 -1.06 16.37 -7.20
C GLU A 75 -0.97 14.91 -6.73
N MET A 76 -0.33 14.03 -7.52
CA MET A 76 -0.21 12.61 -7.20
C MET A 76 0.63 12.37 -5.94
N TRP A 77 1.76 13.07 -5.83
CA TRP A 77 2.63 13.00 -4.65
C TRP A 77 2.01 13.66 -3.43
N GLY A 78 1.29 14.78 -3.60
CA GLY A 78 0.55 15.44 -2.52
C GLY A 78 -0.51 14.52 -1.91
N LYS A 79 -1.24 13.77 -2.74
CA LYS A 79 -2.16 12.73 -2.25
C LYS A 79 -1.46 11.62 -1.48
N ALA A 80 -0.28 11.18 -1.93
CA ALA A 80 0.51 10.18 -1.21
C ALA A 80 0.99 10.71 0.15
N GLU A 81 1.39 11.98 0.22
CA GLU A 81 1.79 12.67 1.44
C GLU A 81 0.63 12.82 2.42
N GLU A 82 -0.53 13.28 1.95
CA GLU A 82 -1.76 13.40 2.76
C GLU A 82 -2.14 12.07 3.42
N LEU A 83 -2.19 10.99 2.63
CA LEU A 83 -2.49 9.65 3.15
C LEU A 83 -1.41 9.17 4.14
N THR A 84 -0.15 9.55 3.92
CA THR A 84 0.95 9.22 4.83
C THR A 84 0.79 9.94 6.17
N GLU A 85 0.42 11.21 6.17
CA GLU A 85 0.16 11.97 7.40
C GLU A 85 -1.06 11.41 8.15
N ILE A 86 -2.15 11.08 7.45
CA ILE A 86 -3.30 10.40 8.05
C ILE A 86 -2.86 9.08 8.72
N ALA A 87 -2.04 8.27 8.03
CA ALA A 87 -1.53 7.02 8.59
C ALA A 87 -0.69 7.25 9.86
N LYS A 88 0.16 8.29 9.88
CA LYS A 88 0.96 8.68 11.05
C LYS A 88 0.09 9.13 12.21
N GLU A 89 -0.92 9.97 11.95
CA GLU A 89 -1.85 10.44 12.98
C GLU A 89 -2.62 9.30 13.64
N ILE A 90 -3.09 8.33 12.84
CA ILE A 90 -3.77 7.15 13.37
C ILE A 90 -2.79 6.30 14.19
N ALA A 91 -1.57 6.08 13.68
CA ALA A 91 -0.55 5.31 14.38
C ALA A 91 -0.16 5.93 15.73
N ALA A 92 -0.09 7.26 15.83
CA ALA A 92 0.20 7.96 17.08
C ALA A 92 -0.84 7.69 18.17
N ARG A 93 -2.08 7.37 17.80
CA ARG A 93 -3.18 7.06 18.72
C ARG A 93 -3.15 5.62 19.25
N ILE A 94 -2.26 4.74 18.75
CA ILE A 94 -2.21 3.33 19.19
C ILE A 94 -1.88 3.24 20.68
N ASN A 95 -0.82 3.91 21.12
CA ASN A 95 -0.34 3.76 22.49
C ASN A 95 -1.19 4.50 23.54
N SER A 96 -2.12 5.36 23.12
CA SER A 96 -3.04 6.04 24.04
C SER A 96 -4.29 5.23 24.38
N GLN A 97 -4.49 4.04 23.80
CA GLN A 97 -5.68 3.23 24.07
C GLN A 97 -5.54 2.38 25.34
N GLU A 98 -6.60 2.40 26.14
CA GLU A 98 -6.67 1.78 27.46
C GLU A 98 -6.62 0.24 27.42
N SER A 99 -7.23 -0.38 26.41
CA SER A 99 -7.33 -1.83 26.30
C SER A 99 -6.59 -2.38 25.09
N LYS A 100 -6.21 -3.65 25.16
CA LYS A 100 -5.54 -4.35 24.05
C LYS A 100 -6.42 -4.39 22.80
N GLU A 101 -7.72 -4.64 22.98
CA GLU A 101 -8.70 -4.73 21.90
C GLU A 101 -8.82 -3.39 21.16
N LYS A 102 -8.89 -2.28 21.91
CA LYS A 102 -8.86 -0.92 21.32
C LYS A 102 -7.54 -0.67 20.58
N ARG A 103 -6.39 -1.08 21.15
CA ARG A 103 -5.08 -0.96 20.46
C ARG A 103 -5.06 -1.73 19.15
N ASP A 104 -5.59 -2.95 19.13
CA ASP A 104 -5.60 -3.81 17.94
C ASP A 104 -6.50 -3.22 16.83
N VAL A 105 -7.63 -2.59 17.19
CA VAL A 105 -8.48 -1.85 16.23
C VAL A 105 -7.73 -0.69 15.60
N ILE A 106 -7.11 0.18 16.40
CA ILE A 106 -6.37 1.34 15.88
C ILE A 106 -5.14 0.89 15.08
N LEU A 107 -4.47 -0.18 15.50
CA LEU A 107 -3.36 -0.77 14.76
C LEU A 107 -3.78 -1.24 13.36
N ASN A 108 -4.94 -1.89 13.24
CA ASN A 108 -5.44 -2.32 11.94
C ASN A 108 -5.86 -1.14 11.04
N LEU A 109 -6.44 -0.09 11.61
CA LEU A 109 -6.71 1.15 10.88
C LEU A 109 -5.42 1.80 10.36
N ALA A 110 -4.40 1.91 11.21
CA ALA A 110 -3.10 2.46 10.80
C ALA A 110 -2.45 1.64 9.69
N LYS A 111 -2.54 0.30 9.75
CA LYS A 111 -2.04 -0.60 8.69
C LYS A 111 -2.76 -0.37 7.37
N ASN A 112 -4.07 -0.18 7.39
CA ASN A 112 -4.85 0.06 6.17
C ASN A 112 -4.52 1.43 5.57
N ALA A 113 -4.51 2.49 6.38
CA ALA A 113 -4.09 3.83 5.93
C ALA A 113 -2.67 3.82 5.33
N ALA A 114 -1.73 3.11 5.94
CA ALA A 114 -0.37 2.97 5.41
C ALA A 114 -0.30 2.13 4.10
N ARG A 115 -1.23 1.19 3.90
CA ARG A 115 -1.36 0.45 2.63
C ARG A 115 -1.84 1.39 1.53
N ASP A 116 -2.85 2.20 1.80
CA ASP A 116 -3.41 3.16 0.85
C ASP A 116 -2.39 4.23 0.46
N ALA A 117 -1.68 4.80 1.44
CA ALA A 117 -0.58 5.74 1.19
C ALA A 117 0.51 5.12 0.30
N GLY A 118 0.90 3.87 0.60
CA GLY A 118 1.89 3.16 -0.19
C GLY A 118 1.42 2.75 -1.59
N LEU A 119 0.11 2.56 -1.79
CA LEU A 119 -0.49 2.31 -3.10
C LEU A 119 -0.47 3.59 -3.94
N GLN A 120 -0.89 4.71 -3.36
CA GLN A 120 -0.87 6.01 -4.02
C GLN A 120 0.57 6.43 -4.39
N GLY A 121 1.55 6.15 -3.53
CA GLY A 121 2.96 6.37 -3.85
C GLY A 121 3.45 5.52 -5.02
N ALA A 122 2.99 4.27 -5.15
CA ALA A 122 3.31 3.41 -6.28
C ALA A 122 2.71 3.94 -7.60
N ILE A 123 1.46 4.44 -7.55
CA ILE A 123 0.80 5.10 -8.68
C ILE A 123 1.58 6.34 -9.12
N ALA A 124 1.92 7.23 -8.19
CA ALA A 124 2.67 8.46 -8.47
C ALA A 124 4.03 8.15 -9.13
N ALA A 125 4.80 7.24 -8.54
CA ALA A 125 6.11 6.82 -9.07
C ALA A 125 6.00 6.11 -10.43
N GLY A 126 4.95 5.31 -10.64
CA GLY A 126 4.67 4.64 -11.90
C GLY A 126 4.39 5.65 -13.01
N TRP A 127 3.44 6.55 -12.78
CA TRP A 127 3.08 7.59 -13.73
C TRP A 127 4.27 8.49 -14.08
N GLU A 128 5.02 8.97 -13.09
CA GLU A 128 6.20 9.81 -13.30
C GLU A 128 7.26 9.08 -14.15
N LYS A 129 7.51 7.80 -13.87
CA LYS A 129 8.42 6.99 -14.68
C LYS A 129 7.93 6.87 -16.12
N GLY A 130 6.65 6.59 -16.31
CA GLY A 130 6.03 6.44 -17.62
C GLY A 130 6.11 7.72 -18.44
N TRP A 131 5.80 8.86 -17.82
CA TRP A 131 5.89 10.16 -18.47
C TRP A 131 7.32 10.44 -18.96
N ASN A 132 8.31 10.28 -18.07
CA ASN A 132 9.72 10.53 -18.39
C ASN A 132 10.23 9.63 -19.52
N GLU A 133 9.83 8.35 -19.55
CA GLU A 133 10.14 7.44 -20.67
C GLU A 133 9.44 7.87 -21.98
N GLY A 134 8.20 8.38 -21.89
CA GLY A 134 7.42 8.82 -23.05
C GLY A 134 8.00 10.07 -23.71
N ILE A 135 8.45 11.04 -22.92
CA ILE A 135 9.15 12.23 -23.45
C ILE A 135 10.50 11.83 -24.06
N ALA A 136 11.31 11.05 -23.35
CA ALA A 136 12.63 10.63 -23.82
C ALA A 136 12.60 9.75 -25.08
N SER A 137 11.46 9.13 -25.41
CA SER A 137 11.27 8.35 -26.64
C SER A 137 10.61 9.14 -27.78
N SER A 138 10.19 10.39 -27.51
CA SER A 138 9.60 11.31 -28.49
C SER A 138 10.60 12.33 -29.04
N ASP A 139 11.79 12.44 -28.44
CA ASP A 139 12.96 13.18 -28.94
C ASP A 139 13.78 12.33 -29.94
#